data_AF-A0A828Z2W1-F1
#
_entry.id   AF-A0A828Z2W1-F1
#
_cell.length_a   1.000
_cell.length_b   1.000
_cell.length_c   1.000
_cell.angle_alpha   90.00
_cell.angle_beta   90.00
_cell.angle_gamma   90.00
#
_symmetry.space_group_name_H-M   'P 1'
#
loop_
_entity.id
_entity.type
_entity.pdbx_description
1 polymer ?
#
loop_
_entity_poly.entity_id
_entity_poly.type
_entity_poly.pdbx_seq_one_letter_code
_entity_poly.pdbx_strand_id
1 'polypeptide(L)'
;MAVQSANGIYSYEDRNQLDLQFQELLKEICRIRESAKFKKRALLDPENPSWPRNMFLQIDPHDYSILFPLPELKPEKFGILSCSSKDFQSTLNVKTAVSAGRSIGSMDYALSILSFERARIGVLWERLEYSERLQESLIESFSKTDSSYLLQETQKIFD
;
A
#
# COMPACT_ATOMS: atom_id res chain seq x y z
N MET A 1 -13.17 -11.86 15.53
CA MET A 1 -12.38 -12.15 16.76
C MET A 1 -12.57 -11.10 17.85
N ALA A 2 -12.14 -9.84 17.67
CA ALA A 2 -12.30 -8.83 18.74
C ALA A 2 -13.77 -8.56 19.11
N VAL A 3 -14.65 -8.39 18.12
CA VAL A 3 -16.12 -8.28 18.33
C VAL A 3 -16.71 -9.52 19.02
N GLN A 4 -16.20 -10.71 18.69
CA GLN A 4 -16.65 -11.96 19.32
C GLN A 4 -16.23 -11.98 20.80
N SER A 5 -14.96 -11.71 21.10
CA SER A 5 -14.46 -11.69 22.49
C SER A 5 -15.09 -10.58 23.34
N ALA A 6 -15.47 -9.46 22.72
CA ALA A 6 -16.22 -8.38 23.38
C ALA A 6 -17.60 -8.81 23.87
N ASN A 7 -18.16 -9.90 23.32
CA ASN A 7 -19.42 -10.46 23.78
C ASN A 7 -19.24 -11.10 25.18
N GLY A 8 -20.20 -10.85 26.07
CA GLY A 8 -20.17 -11.27 27.48
C GLY A 8 -20.32 -12.78 27.70
N ILE A 9 -20.75 -13.53 26.69
CA ILE A 9 -21.08 -14.96 26.80
C ILE A 9 -19.86 -15.90 26.75
N TYR A 10 -18.69 -15.41 26.36
CA TYR A 10 -17.48 -16.24 26.22
C TYR A 10 -16.79 -16.45 27.56
N SER A 11 -16.37 -17.70 27.79
CA SER A 11 -15.54 -18.06 28.95
C SER A 11 -14.14 -17.43 28.84
N TYR A 12 -13.38 -17.47 29.93
CA TYR A 12 -12.00 -16.97 29.93
C TYR A 12 -11.10 -17.83 29.03
N GLU A 13 -11.31 -19.14 29.03
CA GLU A 13 -10.61 -20.10 28.20
C GLU A 13 -10.83 -19.80 26.70
N ASP A 14 -12.07 -19.56 26.29
CA ASP A 14 -12.39 -19.20 24.90
C ASP A 14 -11.73 -17.89 24.48
N ARG A 15 -11.73 -16.88 25.36
CA ARG A 15 -11.07 -15.60 25.09
C ARG A 15 -9.56 -15.73 24.97
N ASN A 16 -8.92 -16.63 25.71
CA ASN A 16 -7.50 -16.90 25.56
C ASN A 16 -7.18 -17.53 24.20
N GLN A 17 -8.02 -18.45 23.71
CA GLN A 17 -7.83 -19.02 22.37
C GLN A 17 -8.03 -17.97 21.26
N LEU A 18 -9.05 -17.12 21.40
CA LEU A 18 -9.26 -15.98 20.50
C LEU A 18 -8.09 -15.00 20.55
N ASP A 19 -7.52 -14.76 21.73
CA ASP A 19 -6.34 -13.91 21.88
C ASP A 19 -5.11 -14.49 21.21
N LEU A 20 -4.86 -15.80 21.33
CA LEU A 20 -3.76 -16.45 20.60
C LEU A 20 -3.88 -16.21 19.09
N GLN A 21 -5.06 -16.43 18.50
CA GLN A 21 -5.29 -16.16 17.09
C GLN A 21 -5.12 -14.66 16.75
N PHE A 22 -5.61 -13.78 17.62
CA PHE A 22 -5.47 -12.34 17.45
C PHE A 22 -3.99 -11.90 17.44
N GLN A 23 -3.17 -12.41 18.35
CA GLN A 23 -1.73 -12.11 18.39
C GLN A 23 -1.00 -12.63 17.14
N GLU A 24 -1.34 -13.82 16.64
CA GLU A 24 -0.76 -14.34 15.38
C GLU A 24 -1.12 -13.47 14.17
N LEU A 25 -2.33 -12.92 14.11
CA LEU A 25 -2.67 -11.96 13.04
C LEU A 25 -1.89 -10.65 13.17
N LEU A 26 -1.63 -10.16 14.38
CA LEU A 26 -0.78 -8.98 14.55
C LEU A 26 0.66 -9.23 14.12
N LYS A 27 1.21 -10.43 14.38
CA LYS A 27 2.50 -10.85 13.83
C LYS A 27 2.48 -10.90 12.30
N GLU A 28 1.38 -11.33 11.70
CA GLU A 28 1.24 -11.33 10.25
C GLU A 28 1.26 -9.92 9.66
N ILE A 29 0.69 -8.92 10.35
CA ILE A 29 0.81 -7.50 9.95
C ILE A 29 2.29 -7.07 9.90
N CYS A 30 3.08 -7.41 10.93
CA CYS A 30 4.52 -7.16 10.94
C CYS A 30 5.23 -7.85 9.77
N ARG A 31 4.93 -9.14 9.55
CA ARG A 31 5.53 -9.91 8.45
C ARG A 31 5.24 -9.28 7.10
N ILE A 32 4.00 -8.87 6.83
CA ILE A 32 3.62 -8.21 5.57
C ILE A 32 4.36 -6.88 5.43
N ARG A 33 4.38 -6.06 6.48
CA ARG A 33 5.07 -4.76 6.50
C ARG A 33 6.56 -4.90 6.14
N GLU A 34 7.27 -5.83 6.81
CA GLU A 34 8.72 -6.03 6.64
C GLU A 34 9.09 -6.73 5.33
N SER A 35 8.20 -7.58 4.81
CA SER A 35 8.43 -8.32 3.56
C SER A 35 8.05 -7.54 2.30
N ALA A 36 7.24 -6.48 2.41
CA ALA A 36 6.83 -5.64 1.29
C ALA A 36 8.02 -4.86 0.71
N LYS A 37 8.62 -5.42 -0.34
CA LYS A 37 9.81 -4.87 -1.01
C LYS A 37 9.63 -4.79 -2.52
N PHE A 38 10.12 -3.71 -3.11
CA PHE A 38 10.26 -3.56 -4.57
C PHE A 38 11.72 -3.32 -4.92
N LYS A 39 12.30 -4.13 -5.80
CA LYS A 39 13.74 -4.06 -6.17
C LYS A 39 14.66 -3.96 -4.94
N LYS A 40 14.38 -4.75 -3.90
CA LYS A 40 15.07 -4.79 -2.59
C LYS A 40 14.88 -3.55 -1.70
N ARG A 41 14.10 -2.54 -2.11
CA ARG A 41 13.74 -1.40 -1.26
C ARG A 41 12.47 -1.69 -0.50
N ALA A 42 12.44 -1.36 0.78
CA ALA A 42 11.24 -1.48 1.60
C ALA A 42 10.18 -0.48 1.13
N LEU A 43 8.91 -0.90 1.15
CA LEU A 43 7.78 -0.07 0.73
C LEU A 43 6.99 0.48 1.92
N LEU A 44 6.77 -0.36 2.94
CA LEU A 44 5.84 -0.08 4.05
C LEU A 44 6.54 0.03 5.41
N ASP A 45 7.83 -0.26 5.46
CA ASP A 45 8.64 -0.30 6.68
C ASP A 45 9.56 0.94 6.75
N PRO A 46 9.12 2.05 7.38
CA PRO A 46 9.94 3.26 7.51
C PRO A 46 11.16 3.10 8.43
N GLU A 47 11.23 2.03 9.21
CA GLU A 47 12.39 1.74 10.07
C GLU A 47 13.48 1.00 9.29
N ASN A 48 13.15 0.45 8.12
CA ASN A 48 14.12 -0.17 7.25
C ASN A 48 15.05 0.88 6.62
N PRO A 49 16.39 0.71 6.69
CA PRO A 49 17.34 1.62 6.05
C PRO A 49 17.16 1.78 4.54
N SER A 50 16.54 0.79 3.88
CA SER A 50 16.29 0.79 2.44
C SER A 50 14.99 1.50 2.04
N TRP A 51 14.23 2.05 3.00
CA TRP A 51 12.98 2.76 2.73
C TRP A 51 13.26 4.20 2.27
N PRO A 52 12.92 4.58 1.03
CA PRO A 52 13.39 5.84 0.45
C PRO A 52 12.54 7.07 0.82
N ARG A 53 11.47 6.93 1.63
CA ARG A 53 10.38 7.91 1.88
C ARG A 53 9.60 8.34 0.64
N ASN A 54 10.31 8.70 -0.42
CA ASN A 54 9.78 9.14 -1.70
C ASN A 54 10.31 8.24 -2.81
N MET A 55 9.45 7.89 -3.75
CA MET A 55 9.82 7.25 -5.00
C MET A 55 9.51 8.22 -6.15
N PHE A 56 10.40 8.30 -7.13
CA PHE A 56 10.20 9.11 -8.33
C PHE A 56 9.94 8.16 -9.49
N LEU A 57 8.79 8.31 -10.14
CA LEU A 57 8.45 7.57 -11.35
C LEU A 57 8.68 8.46 -12.55
N GLN A 58 9.71 8.14 -13.31
CA GLN A 58 10.00 8.74 -14.59
C GLN A 58 8.97 8.21 -15.61
N ILE A 59 8.15 9.10 -16.15
CA ILE A 59 7.12 8.71 -17.13
C ILE A 59 7.53 9.06 -18.56
N ASP A 60 8.38 10.05 -18.77
CA ASP A 60 8.81 10.46 -20.10
C ASP A 60 10.36 10.61 -20.20
N PRO A 61 10.90 10.74 -21.42
CA PRO A 61 12.35 10.89 -21.63
C PRO A 61 12.94 12.24 -21.16
N HIS A 62 12.12 13.21 -20.76
CA HIS A 62 12.53 14.53 -20.24
C HIS A 62 12.40 14.55 -18.70
N ASP A 63 12.90 15.57 -18.01
CA ASP A 63 13.04 15.59 -16.53
C ASP A 63 11.72 15.60 -15.70
N TYR A 64 10.58 15.21 -16.25
CA TYR A 64 9.33 15.12 -15.50
C TYR A 64 9.18 13.76 -14.81
N SER A 65 9.27 13.77 -13.48
CA SER A 65 8.99 12.61 -12.65
C SER A 65 7.76 12.83 -11.77
N ILE A 66 6.95 11.78 -11.62
CA ILE A 66 5.86 11.76 -10.66
C ILE A 66 6.46 11.40 -9.29
N LEU A 67 6.38 12.35 -8.36
CA LEU A 67 6.67 12.11 -6.96
C LEU A 67 5.59 11.21 -6.34
N PHE A 68 6.04 10.08 -5.78
CA PHE A 68 5.23 9.14 -5.02
C PHE A 68 5.78 9.00 -3.58
N PRO A 69 5.18 9.71 -2.61
CA PRO A 69 5.50 9.51 -1.20
C PRO A 69 4.97 8.15 -0.73
N LEU A 70 5.86 7.30 -0.21
CA LEU A 70 5.50 5.98 0.31
C LEU A 70 4.73 6.08 1.64
N PRO A 71 3.83 5.13 1.93
CA PRO A 71 3.12 5.09 3.21
C PRO A 71 4.08 4.97 4.41
N GLU A 72 3.86 5.79 5.44
CA GLU A 72 4.61 5.71 6.70
C GLU A 72 3.83 4.88 7.73
N LEU A 73 3.85 3.55 7.58
CA LEU A 73 3.09 2.62 8.43
C LEU A 73 3.93 2.18 9.64
N LYS A 74 3.97 3.00 10.68
CA LYS A 74 4.67 2.64 11.93
C LYS A 74 3.88 1.61 12.76
N PRO A 75 4.55 0.61 13.39
CA PRO A 75 3.87 -0.46 14.11
C PRO A 75 2.95 0.03 15.24
N GLU A 76 3.28 1.14 15.89
CA GLU A 76 2.52 1.67 17.04
C GLU A 76 1.13 2.13 16.62
N LYS A 77 0.94 2.53 15.35
CA LYS A 77 -0.38 2.88 14.80
C LYS A 77 -1.30 1.67 14.67
N PHE A 78 -0.74 0.46 14.71
CA PHE A 78 -1.44 -0.82 14.72
C PHE A 78 -1.45 -1.45 16.12
N GLY A 79 -1.04 -0.69 17.16
CA GLY A 79 -0.95 -1.16 18.54
C GLY A 79 0.17 -2.18 18.78
N ILE A 80 1.17 -2.23 17.90
CA ILE A 80 2.33 -3.11 17.99
C ILE A 80 3.52 -2.29 18.51
N LEU A 81 4.20 -2.80 19.55
CA LEU A 81 5.40 -2.19 20.14
C LEU A 81 6.68 -2.76 19.54
N SER A 82 6.67 -4.04 19.18
CA SER A 82 7.81 -4.75 18.61
C SER A 82 7.34 -5.80 17.62
N CYS A 83 7.88 -5.75 16.40
CA CYS A 83 7.69 -6.76 15.36
C CYS A 83 8.73 -7.90 15.43
N SER A 84 9.64 -7.90 16.42
CA SER A 84 10.65 -8.94 16.57
C SER A 84 10.03 -10.32 16.71
N SER A 85 10.42 -11.27 15.85
CA SER A 85 9.88 -12.65 15.92
C SER A 85 10.19 -13.38 17.23
N LYS A 86 11.25 -12.95 17.94
CA LYS A 86 11.67 -13.54 19.23
C LYS A 86 11.02 -12.84 20.44
N ASP A 87 10.58 -11.61 20.27
CA ASP A 87 10.03 -10.75 21.33
C ASP A 87 8.95 -9.84 20.73
N PHE A 88 7.89 -10.48 20.22
CA PHE A 88 6.75 -9.77 19.66
C PHE A 88 5.94 -9.18 20.81
N GLN A 89 5.68 -7.87 20.74
CA GLN A 89 4.94 -7.17 21.79
C GLN A 89 3.82 -6.32 21.18
N SER A 90 2.63 -6.44 21.74
CA SER A 90 1.47 -5.63 21.38
C SER A 90 0.79 -5.07 22.63
N THR A 91 0.25 -3.86 22.49
CA THR A 91 -0.65 -3.24 23.46
C THR A 91 -2.09 -3.78 23.36
N LEU A 92 -2.41 -4.48 22.28
CA LEU A 92 -3.75 -4.97 21.97
C LEU A 92 -3.88 -6.43 22.40
N ASN A 93 -5.02 -6.74 23.00
CA ASN A 93 -5.40 -8.11 23.33
C ASN A 93 -6.92 -8.21 23.42
N VAL A 94 -7.42 -9.43 23.36
CA VAL A 94 -8.85 -9.73 23.44
C VAL A 94 -9.15 -10.69 24.59
N LYS A 95 -8.39 -10.65 25.68
CA LYS A 95 -8.60 -11.52 26.86
C LYS A 95 -9.81 -11.16 27.70
N THR A 96 -10.30 -9.91 27.60
CA THR A 96 -11.48 -9.42 28.32
C THR A 96 -12.39 -8.65 27.38
N ALA A 97 -13.67 -8.49 27.74
CA ALA A 97 -14.59 -7.69 26.94
C ALA A 97 -14.12 -6.22 26.80
N VAL A 98 -13.54 -5.65 27.86
CA VAL A 98 -13.01 -4.27 27.85
C VAL A 98 -11.79 -4.15 26.94
N SER A 99 -10.81 -5.06 27.06
CA SER A 99 -9.63 -5.03 26.19
C SER A 99 -9.98 -5.32 24.73
N ALA A 100 -10.95 -6.20 24.49
CA ALA A 100 -11.49 -6.43 23.16
C ALA A 100 -12.13 -5.17 22.56
N GLY A 101 -12.92 -4.42 23.34
CA GLY A 101 -13.47 -3.12 22.93
C GLY A 101 -12.39 -2.10 22.55
N ARG A 102 -11.31 -2.00 23.34
CA ARG A 102 -10.16 -1.14 23.01
C ARG A 102 -9.44 -1.57 21.74
N SER A 103 -9.30 -2.88 21.55
CA SER A 103 -8.68 -3.47 20.35
C SER A 103 -9.51 -3.19 19.09
N ILE A 104 -10.84 -3.20 19.19
CA ILE A 104 -11.73 -2.79 18.08
C ILE A 104 -11.45 -1.34 17.67
N GLY A 105 -11.51 -0.39 18.62
CA GLY A 105 -11.27 1.03 18.30
C GLY A 105 -9.87 1.29 17.74
N SER A 106 -8.86 0.57 18.22
CA SER A 106 -7.50 0.66 17.67
C SER A 106 -7.41 0.12 16.24
N MET A 107 -8.12 -0.98 15.95
CA MET A 107 -8.18 -1.56 14.61
C MET A 107 -8.96 -0.69 13.62
N ASP A 108 -10.05 -0.06 14.06
CA ASP A 108 -10.81 0.90 13.24
C ASP A 108 -9.94 2.10 12.86
N TYR A 109 -9.16 2.61 13.81
CA TYR A 109 -8.19 3.67 13.54
C TYR A 109 -7.12 3.21 12.54
N ALA A 110 -6.54 2.00 12.71
CA ALA A 110 -5.58 1.44 11.76
C ALA A 110 -6.18 1.27 10.35
N LEU A 111 -7.43 0.79 10.25
CA LEU A 111 -8.16 0.66 8.98
C LEU A 111 -8.37 2.02 8.30
N SER A 112 -8.63 3.09 9.07
CA SER A 112 -8.76 4.44 8.52
C SER A 112 -7.46 4.90 7.84
N ILE A 113 -6.30 4.65 8.46
CA ILE A 113 -4.99 4.95 7.88
C ILE A 113 -4.77 4.14 6.59
N LEU A 114 -5.03 2.83 6.63
CA LEU A 114 -4.85 1.98 5.46
C LEU A 114 -5.78 2.37 4.31
N SER A 115 -7.03 2.74 4.62
CA SER A 115 -7.99 3.23 3.64
C SER A 115 -7.49 4.50 2.95
N PHE A 116 -6.98 5.46 3.74
CA PHE A 116 -6.38 6.69 3.22
C PHE A 116 -5.18 6.41 2.30
N GLU A 117 -4.24 5.57 2.74
CA GLU A 117 -3.05 5.24 1.93
C GLU A 117 -3.41 4.48 0.65
N ARG A 118 -4.41 3.59 0.68
CA ARG A 118 -4.93 2.91 -0.52
C ARG A 118 -5.56 3.89 -1.50
N ALA A 119 -6.36 4.85 -1.01
CA ALA A 119 -6.95 5.88 -1.86
C ALA A 119 -5.87 6.73 -2.54
N ARG A 120 -4.82 7.13 -1.80
CA ARG A 120 -3.66 7.84 -2.38
C ARG A 120 -2.98 7.05 -3.50
N ILE A 121 -2.78 5.75 -3.30
CA ILE A 121 -2.21 4.86 -4.32
C ILE A 121 -3.14 4.74 -5.53
N GLY A 122 -4.46 4.65 -5.31
CA GLY A 122 -5.47 4.63 -6.37
C GLY A 122 -5.40 5.87 -7.27
N VAL A 123 -5.36 7.06 -6.68
CA VAL A 123 -5.21 8.32 -7.44
C VAL A 123 -3.90 8.35 -8.24
N LEU A 124 -2.82 7.80 -7.70
CA LEU A 124 -1.55 7.71 -8.44
C LEU A 124 -1.64 6.73 -9.61
N TRP A 125 -2.34 5.61 -9.46
CA TRP A 125 -2.63 4.70 -10.56
C TRP A 125 -3.41 5.38 -11.67
N GLU A 126 -4.46 6.13 -11.35
CA GLU A 126 -5.24 6.89 -12.34
C GLU A 126 -4.36 7.90 -13.10
N ARG A 127 -3.43 8.56 -12.40
CA ARG A 127 -2.47 9.48 -13.02
C ARG A 127 -1.51 8.78 -13.97
N LEU A 128 -1.05 7.57 -13.61
CA LEU A 128 -0.17 6.77 -14.48
C LEU A 128 -0.92 6.27 -15.71
N GLU A 129 -2.15 5.78 -15.53
CA GLU A 129 -3.00 5.30 -16.63
C GLU A 129 -3.35 6.43 -17.61
N TYR A 130 -3.62 7.64 -17.09
CA TYR A 130 -3.79 8.82 -17.93
C TYR A 130 -2.52 9.16 -18.72
N SER A 131 -1.35 9.10 -18.07
CA SER A 131 -0.07 9.36 -18.72
C SER A 131 0.22 8.33 -19.82
N GLU A 132 -0.09 7.05 -19.59
CA GLU A 132 0.07 5.97 -20.56
C GLU A 132 -0.80 6.22 -21.81
N ARG A 133 -2.11 6.47 -21.61
CA ARG A 133 -3.02 6.80 -22.72
C ARG A 133 -2.58 8.03 -23.52
N LEU A 134 -2.07 9.06 -22.84
CA LEU A 134 -1.55 10.24 -23.51
C LEU A 134 -0.35 9.89 -24.41
N GLN A 135 0.56 9.04 -23.92
CA GLN A 135 1.72 8.59 -24.69
C GLN A 135 1.31 7.77 -25.91
N GLU A 136 0.38 6.82 -25.75
CA GLU A 136 -0.16 6.04 -26.86
C GLU A 136 -0.80 6.94 -27.92
N SER A 137 -1.62 7.91 -27.50
CA SER A 137 -2.25 8.88 -28.41
C SER A 137 -1.22 9.73 -29.15
N LEU A 138 -0.15 10.16 -28.47
CA LEU A 138 0.93 10.91 -29.11
C LEU A 138 1.66 10.05 -30.15
N ILE A 139 2.02 8.81 -29.80
CA ILE A 139 2.69 7.87 -30.72
C ILE A 139 1.82 7.61 -31.95
N GLU A 140 0.51 7.39 -31.78
CA GLU A 140 -0.42 7.21 -32.89
C GLU A 140 -0.49 8.45 -33.78
N SER A 141 -0.53 9.65 -33.19
CA SER A 141 -0.57 10.91 -33.94
C SER A 141 0.69 11.15 -34.78
N PHE A 142 1.88 10.83 -34.23
CA PHE A 142 3.14 10.92 -34.95
C PHE A 142 3.19 9.91 -36.11
N SER A 143 2.81 8.65 -35.86
CA SER A 143 2.75 7.62 -36.89
C SER A 143 1.81 7.99 -38.06
N LYS A 144 0.64 8.56 -37.77
CA LYS A 144 -0.29 9.05 -38.81
C LYS A 144 0.29 10.20 -39.62
N THR A 145 0.94 11.14 -38.93
CA THR A 145 1.57 12.30 -39.56
C THR A 145 2.69 11.86 -40.51
N ASP A 146 3.60 11.00 -40.05
CA ASP A 146 4.71 10.47 -40.86
C ASP A 146 4.18 9.72 -42.10
N SER A 147 3.18 8.85 -41.91
CA SER A 147 2.55 8.13 -43.01
C SER A 147 1.92 9.07 -44.05
N SER A 148 1.28 10.16 -43.58
CA SER A 148 0.67 11.16 -44.48
C SER A 148 1.70 11.94 -45.29
N TYR A 149 2.86 12.26 -44.70
CA TYR A 149 3.96 12.91 -45.40
C TYR A 149 4.55 12.00 -46.48
N LEU A 150 4.79 10.72 -46.18
CA LEU A 150 5.29 9.75 -47.17
C LEU A 150 4.31 9.57 -48.34
N LEU A 151 3.00 9.55 -48.07
CA LEU A 151 1.97 9.49 -49.12
C LEU A 151 1.98 10.74 -50.00
N GLN A 152 2.13 11.94 -49.43
CA GLN A 152 2.23 13.18 -50.23
C GLN A 152 3.51 13.24 -51.08
N GLU A 153 4.66 12.79 -50.56
CA GLU A 153 5.90 12.75 -51.32
C GLU A 153 5.83 11.75 -52.47
N THR A 154 5.30 10.55 -52.22
CA THR A 154 5.11 9.55 -53.30
C THR A 154 4.15 10.06 -54.37
N GLN A 155 3.07 10.74 -54.01
CA GLN A 155 2.11 11.27 -54.99
C GLN A 155 2.71 12.38 -55.87
N LYS A 156 3.60 13.22 -55.34
CA LYS A 156 4.38 14.20 -56.13
C LYS A 156 5.41 13.59 -57.09
N ILE A 157 5.78 12.32 -56.93
CA ILE A 157 6.72 11.62 -57.82
C ILE A 157 5.98 11.05 -59.05
N PHE A 158 4.65 10.88 -58.98
CA PHE A 158 3.84 10.29 -60.04
C PHE A 158 3.03 11.33 -60.87
N ASP A 159 3.13 12.63 -60.54
CA ASP A 159 2.62 13.77 -61.32
C ASP A 159 3.77 14.50 -62.04
#